data_AF-A0A437QDR6-F1
#
_entry.id   AF-A0A437QDR6-F1
#
_cell.length_a   1.000
_cell.length_b   1.000
_cell.length_c   1.000
_cell.angle_alpha   90.00
_cell.angle_beta   90.00
_cell.angle_gamma   90.00
#
_symmetry.space_group_name_H-M   'P 1'
#
loop_
_entity.id
_entity.type
_entity.pdbx_description
1 polymer ?
#
loop_
_entity_poly.entity_id
_entity_poly.type
_entity_poly.pdbx_seq_one_letter_code
_entity_poly.pdbx_strand_id
1 'polypeptide(L)'
;MSKFISAVGERLMNTIIALNQLINAALLGGYPDEAISSRSYRLDRDHGVRWPKRIVNAIFFWQGDHCRNAYDSEMERRHMPPEMRCKK
;
A
#
# COMPACT_ATOMS: atom_id res chain seq x y z
N MET A 1 12.01 25.84 -6.08
CA MET A 1 12.23 25.10 -4.81
C MET A 1 11.08 24.14 -4.51
N SER A 2 9.84 24.59 -4.35
CA SER A 2 8.67 23.73 -4.08
C SER A 2 8.49 22.55 -5.06
N LYS A 3 8.50 22.78 -6.38
CA LYS A 3 8.37 21.71 -7.39
C LYS A 3 9.47 20.65 -7.34
N PHE A 4 10.69 21.03 -6.96
CA PHE A 4 11.82 20.10 -6.83
C PHE A 4 11.68 19.23 -5.58
N ILE A 5 11.27 19.81 -4.45
CA ILE A 5 11.00 19.07 -3.21
C ILE A 5 9.83 18.09 -3.42
N SER A 6 8.79 18.49 -4.15
CA SER A 6 7.67 17.60 -4.52
C SER A 6 8.12 16.43 -5.40
N ALA A 7 8.97 16.68 -6.41
CA ALA A 7 9.46 15.64 -7.32
C ALA A 7 10.41 14.64 -6.64
N VAL A 8 11.27 15.11 -5.73
CA VAL A 8 12.14 14.23 -4.94
C VAL A 8 11.32 13.38 -3.96
N GLY A 9 10.32 13.98 -3.31
CA GLY A 9 9.40 13.28 -2.42
C GLY A 9 8.59 12.19 -3.13
N GLU A 10 8.09 12.46 -4.33
CA GLU A 10 7.36 11.50 -5.15
C GLU A 10 8.24 10.30 -5.57
N ARG A 11 9.48 10.56 -6.01
CA ARG A 11 10.42 9.48 -6.36
C ARG A 11 10.72 8.57 -5.18
N LEU A 12 10.98 9.16 -4.01
CA LEU A 12 11.25 8.39 -2.80
C LEU A 12 10.03 7.54 -2.41
N MET A 13 8.83 8.11 -2.48
CA MET A 13 7.59 7.39 -2.21
C MET A 13 7.39 6.22 -3.16
N ASN A 14 7.60 6.43 -4.46
CA ASN A 14 7.47 5.37 -5.47
C ASN A 14 8.47 4.24 -5.22
N THR A 15 9.71 4.55 -4.84
CA THR A 15 10.71 3.53 -4.47
C THR A 15 10.29 2.72 -3.24
N ILE A 16 9.72 3.36 -2.22
CA ILE A 16 9.22 2.68 -1.02
C ILE A 16 8.04 1.77 -1.36
N ILE A 17 7.11 2.23 -2.20
CA ILE A 17 5.97 1.42 -2.68
C ILE A 17 6.47 0.21 -3.46
N ALA A 18 7.39 0.41 -4.40
CA ALA A 18 7.97 -0.67 -5.20
C ALA A 18 8.68 -1.71 -4.32
N LEU A 19 9.46 -1.27 -3.33
CA LEU A 19 10.10 -2.18 -2.38
C LEU A 19 9.07 -2.98 -1.57
N ASN A 20 8.00 -2.33 -1.12
CA ASN A 20 6.95 -2.99 -0.35
C ASN A 20 6.20 -4.05 -1.18
N GLN A 21 5.87 -3.74 -2.44
CA GLN A 21 5.26 -4.68 -3.38
C GLN A 21 6.21 -5.84 -3.72
N LEU A 22 7.51 -5.54 -3.90
CA LEU A 22 8.54 -6.56 -4.10
C LEU A 22 8.62 -7.53 -2.92
N ILE A 23 8.66 -7.02 -1.68
CA ILE A 23 8.68 -7.86 -0.48
C ILE A 23 7.41 -8.71 -0.39
N ASN A 24 6.23 -8.14 -0.67
CA ASN A 24 4.98 -8.89 -0.64
C ASN A 24 4.99 -10.05 -1.65
N ALA A 25 5.42 -9.80 -2.88
CA ALA A 25 5.47 -10.81 -3.93
C ALA A 25 6.56 -11.86 -3.68
N ALA A 26 7.79 -11.42 -3.36
CA ALA A 26 8.96 -12.29 -3.26
C ALA A 26 8.98 -13.12 -1.96
N LEU A 27 8.56 -12.56 -0.82
CA LEU A 27 8.71 -13.20 0.49
C LEU A 27 7.39 -13.73 1.06
N LEU A 28 6.26 -13.13 0.70
CA LEU A 28 4.97 -13.48 1.29
C LEU A 28 4.06 -14.22 0.29
N GLY A 29 4.45 -14.35 -0.98
CA GLY A 29 3.61 -14.96 -2.02
C GLY A 29 2.35 -14.14 -2.34
N GLY A 30 2.45 -12.82 -2.23
CA GLY A 30 1.37 -11.89 -2.59
C GLY A 30 1.41 -11.48 -4.05
N TYR A 31 0.50 -10.60 -4.44
CA TYR A 31 0.46 -10.08 -5.81
C TYR A 31 1.52 -8.97 -6.01
N PRO A 32 2.12 -8.87 -7.22
CA PRO A 32 3.18 -7.90 -7.51
C PRO A 32 2.74 -6.44 -7.48
N ASP A 33 1.44 -6.17 -7.54
CA ASP A 33 0.80 -4.86 -7.48
C ASP A 33 0.06 -4.62 -6.15
N GLU A 34 0.35 -5.42 -5.12
CA GLU A 34 -0.30 -5.34 -3.82
C GLU A 34 0.70 -5.06 -2.69
N ALA A 35 0.46 -3.99 -1.93
CA ALA A 35 1.17 -3.70 -0.68
C ALA A 35 0.86 -4.70 0.46
N ILE A 36 1.82 -4.94 1.35
CA ILE A 36 1.66 -5.81 2.54
C ILE A 36 0.48 -5.36 3.43
N SER A 37 0.28 -4.06 3.60
CA SER A 37 -0.82 -3.48 4.38
C SER A 37 -2.18 -3.72 3.72
N SER A 38 -2.27 -3.53 2.39
CA SER A 38 -3.47 -3.85 1.60
C SER A 38 -3.83 -5.34 1.70
N ARG A 39 -2.82 -6.21 1.54
CA ARG A 39 -2.98 -7.66 1.72
C ARG A 39 -3.45 -8.01 3.12
N SER A 40 -2.90 -7.38 4.16
CA SER A 40 -3.28 -7.63 5.55
C SER A 40 -4.76 -7.32 5.78
N TYR A 41 -5.29 -6.28 5.14
CA TYR A 41 -6.72 -5.99 5.15
C TYR A 41 -7.54 -7.05 4.39
N ARG A 42 -7.08 -7.49 3.21
CA ARG A 42 -7.75 -8.52 2.41
C ARG A 42 -7.80 -9.88 3.13
N LEU A 43 -6.72 -10.25 3.83
CA LEU A 43 -6.66 -11.45 4.67
C LEU A 43 -7.66 -11.41 5.83
N ASP A 44 -7.83 -10.25 6.46
CA ASP A 44 -8.86 -10.03 7.47
C ASP A 44 -10.27 -10.16 6.87
N ARG A 45 -10.53 -9.48 5.73
CA ARG A 45 -11.84 -9.44 5.07
C ARG A 45 -12.28 -10.79 4.50
N ASP A 46 -11.40 -11.46 3.74
CA ASP A 46 -11.76 -12.63 2.93
C ASP A 46 -11.56 -13.94 3.69
N HIS A 47 -10.60 -13.98 4.62
CA HIS A 47 -10.22 -15.20 5.34
C HIS A 47 -10.36 -15.08 6.87
N GLY A 48 -10.75 -13.92 7.41
CA GLY A 48 -10.89 -13.70 8.86
C GLY A 48 -9.56 -13.64 9.63
N VAL A 49 -8.43 -13.58 8.93
CA VAL A 49 -7.09 -13.61 9.54
C VAL A 49 -6.72 -12.20 10.02
N ARG A 50 -7.13 -11.89 11.26
CA ARG A 50 -7.04 -10.54 11.86
C ARG A 50 -5.65 -10.10 12.34
N TRP A 51 -4.78 -11.06 12.67
CA TRP A 51 -3.52 -10.75 13.35
C TRP A 51 -2.56 -9.87 12.52
N PRO A 52 -2.38 -10.04 11.19
CA PRO A 52 -1.44 -9.22 10.41
C PRO A 52 -1.90 -7.76 10.38
N LYS A 53 -3.19 -7.54 10.11
CA LYS A 53 -3.81 -6.21 10.12
C LYS A 53 -3.64 -5.51 11.45
N ARG A 54 -3.82 -6.21 12.57
CA ARG A 54 -3.63 -5.64 13.92
C ARG A 54 -2.18 -5.23 14.17
N ILE A 55 -1.21 -6.06 13.79
CA ILE A 55 0.22 -5.74 13.96
C ILE A 55 0.56 -4.49 13.14
N VAL A 56 0.18 -4.46 11.85
CA VAL A 56 0.50 -3.32 10.99
C VAL A 56 -0.22 -2.05 11.45
N ASN A 57 -1.52 -2.13 11.78
CA ASN A 57 -2.23 -0.97 12.32
C ASN A 57 -1.67 -0.49 13.68
N ALA A 58 -1.08 -1.38 14.49
CA ALA A 58 -0.42 -0.99 15.74
C ALA A 58 0.92 -0.28 15.49
N ILE A 59 1.69 -0.72 14.49
CA ILE A 59 2.91 -0.01 14.06
C ILE A 59 2.56 1.40 13.57
N PHE A 60 1.47 1.54 12.83
CA PHE A 60 0.98 2.81 12.28
C PHE A 60 -0.21 3.37 13.07
N PHE A 61 -0.18 3.30 14.40
CA PHE A 61 -1.34 3.65 15.25
C PHE A 61 -1.85 5.10 15.07
N TRP A 62 -1.01 6.00 14.58
CA TRP A 62 -1.37 7.40 14.29
C TRP A 62 -2.10 7.58 12.96
N GLN A 63 -2.20 6.54 12.13
CA GLN A 63 -2.97 6.53 10.88
C GLN A 63 -4.24 5.68 11.10
N GLY A 64 -5.40 6.34 11.13
CA GLY A 64 -6.68 5.66 11.34
C GLY A 64 -6.92 4.55 10.31
N ASP A 65 -7.04 3.30 10.78
CA ASP A 65 -7.14 2.06 9.98
C ASP A 65 -6.22 2.03 8.75
N HIS A 66 -4.90 2.18 8.98
CA HIS A 66 -3.85 2.20 7.95
C HIS A 66 -4.03 1.13 6.85
N CYS A 67 -4.29 -0.12 7.24
CA CYS A 67 -4.42 -1.22 6.28
C CYS A 67 -5.64 -1.06 5.35
N ARG A 68 -6.75 -0.52 5.85
CA ARG A 68 -7.93 -0.22 5.02
C ARG A 68 -7.63 0.89 4.03
N ASN A 69 -7.01 1.97 4.48
CA ASN A 69 -6.67 3.09 3.61
C ASN A 69 -5.67 2.67 2.51
N ALA A 70 -4.75 1.77 2.84
CA ALA A 70 -3.84 1.17 1.87
C ALA A 70 -4.62 0.35 0.83
N TYR A 71 -5.56 -0.50 1.27
CA TYR A 71 -6.44 -1.26 0.38
C TYR A 71 -7.24 -0.35 -0.57
N ASP A 72 -7.84 0.71 -0.05
CA ASP A 72 -8.62 1.65 -0.87
C ASP A 72 -7.73 2.41 -1.87
N SER A 73 -6.50 2.74 -1.47
CA SER A 73 -5.52 3.39 -2.36
C SER A 73 -5.05 2.47 -3.49
N GLU A 74 -4.90 1.17 -3.23
CA GLU A 74 -4.59 0.16 -4.26
C GLU A 74 -5.76 -0.04 -5.22
N MET A 75 -6.99 -0.09 -4.70
CA MET A 75 -8.21 -0.17 -5.51
C MET A 75 -8.36 1.03 -6.46
N GLU A 76 -7.91 2.21 -6.05
CA GLU A 76 -7.87 3.42 -6.87
C GLU A 76 -6.59 3.55 -7.72
N ARG A 77 -5.66 2.60 -7.59
CA ARG A 77 -4.34 2.61 -8.27
C ARG A 77 -3.60 3.93 -8.07
N ARG A 78 -3.64 4.50 -6.87
CA ARG A 78 -3.02 5.81 -6.57
C ARG A 78 -1.51 5.82 -6.81
N HIS A 79 -0.86 4.67 -6.69
CA HIS A 79 0.57 4.51 -6.96
C HIS A 79 0.91 4.51 -8.46
N MET A 80 -0.06 4.26 -9.34
CA MET A 80 0.15 4.28 -10.79
C MET A 80 0.09 5.70 -11.35
N PRO A 81 0.70 5.93 -12.54
CA PRO A 81 0.52 7.17 -13.29
C PRO A 81 -0.97 7.47 -13.50
N PRO A 82 -1.41 8.74 -13.41
CA PRO A 82 -2.82 9.12 -13.57
C PRO A 82 -3.49 8.56 -14.83
N GLU A 83 -2.74 8.40 -15.92
CA GLU A 83 -3.19 7.88 -17.21
C GLU A 83 -3.53 6.38 -17.15
N MET A 84 -2.95 5.65 -16.19
CA MET A 84 -3.14 4.21 -15.99
C MET A 84 -4.14 3.89 -14.88
N ARG A 85 -4.64 4.92 -14.16
CA ARG A 85 -5.66 4.73 -13.13
C ARG A 85 -6.98 4.40 -13.79
N CYS A 86 -7.67 3.39 -13.27
CA CYS A 86 -9.01 3.08 -13.74
C CYS A 86 -9.91 4.27 -13.38
N LYS A 87 -10.46 4.97 -14.38
CA LYS A 87 -11.54 5.92 -14.14
C LYS A 87 -12.76 5.11 -13.70
N LYS A 88 -13.22 5.32 -12.47
CA LYS A 88 -14.55 4.89 -12.03
C LYS A 88 -15.61 5.66 -12.80
#